data_AF-A0A1M6B8B5-F1
#
_entry.id   AF-A0A1M6B8B5-F1
#
_cell.length_a   1.000
_cell.length_b   1.000
_cell.length_c   1.000
_cell.angle_alpha   90.00
_cell.angle_beta   90.00
_cell.angle_gamma   90.00
#
_symmetry.space_group_name_H-M   'P 1'
#
loop_
_entity.id
_entity.type
_entity.pdbx_description
1 polymer ?
#
loop_
_entity_poly.entity_id
_entity_poly.type
_entity_poly.pdbx_seq_one_letter_code
_entity_poly.pdbx_strand_id
1 'polypeptide(L)'
;MRFKMILSVALMSGLFFSCDDKDDKEVVQDEPQLIVKFKFNPNQERLDNFGQPSTIPTGHAAQTPIFNKISSHYLEFAQNAMTQIGDGAILYHGMETNVGGANAFDFSKAKIVGEGEVFLSIPIKNITPGSYEWARCSLSYQDYNIKVLSAGTEYNGTLASFVGRSTYITSFTSGGYTYNVNANKDQGFWAFGLQGFNFSTSGQAPAGATTVPNPINSTSPIPPNSCVVTGKFVNNLVITGNETKNIEVTLSLSVNNSFEWEEVTPDGKYEPSIGENVVDMGLRGLIPSHN
;
A
#
# COMPACT_ATOMS: atom_id res chain seq x y z
N MET A 1 -14.37 100.50 15.88
CA MET A 1 -13.49 100.32 14.71
C MET A 1 -13.15 98.83 14.63
N ARG A 2 -13.26 98.25 13.44
CA ARG A 2 -13.48 96.82 13.16
C ARG A 2 -12.35 95.90 13.66
N PHE A 3 -12.69 94.90 14.48
CA PHE A 3 -11.84 93.76 14.83
C PHE A 3 -11.90 92.74 13.68
N LYS A 4 -10.75 92.47 13.05
CA LYS A 4 -10.62 91.45 12.00
C LYS A 4 -10.29 90.10 12.64
N MET A 5 -11.25 89.20 12.49
CA MET A 5 -11.19 87.76 12.67
C MET A 5 -10.19 87.16 11.66
N ILE A 6 -9.20 86.40 12.13
CA ILE A 6 -8.39 85.51 11.29
C ILE A 6 -8.61 84.08 11.79
N LEU A 7 -9.24 83.32 10.90
CA LEU A 7 -9.60 81.92 10.97
C LEU A 7 -8.33 81.06 10.86
N SER A 8 -8.06 80.24 11.88
CA SER A 8 -7.01 79.20 11.82
C SER A 8 -7.67 77.85 11.57
N VAL A 9 -7.42 77.28 10.40
CA VAL A 9 -7.89 75.96 9.97
C VAL A 9 -7.03 74.91 10.65
N ALA A 10 -7.63 74.11 11.54
CA ALA A 10 -7.01 72.92 12.12
C ALA A 10 -7.40 71.70 11.25
N LEU A 11 -6.41 71.13 10.58
CA LEU A 11 -6.52 69.89 9.80
C LEU A 11 -6.39 68.71 10.78
N MET A 12 -7.51 68.10 11.15
CA MET A 12 -7.56 66.89 11.98
C MET A 12 -7.80 65.68 11.07
N SER A 13 -6.74 64.94 10.79
CA SER A 13 -6.75 63.70 10.01
C SER A 13 -7.58 62.64 10.73
N GLY A 14 -8.72 62.25 10.14
CA GLY A 14 -9.54 61.15 10.62
C GLY A 14 -8.84 59.81 10.37
N LEU A 15 -8.51 59.10 11.45
CA LEU A 15 -8.16 57.69 11.42
C LEU A 15 -9.45 56.89 11.24
N PHE A 16 -9.65 56.31 10.06
CA PHE A 16 -10.66 55.28 9.84
C PHE A 16 -10.18 54.00 10.52
N PHE A 17 -10.73 53.72 11.70
CA PHE A 17 -10.76 52.37 12.26
C PHE A 17 -11.73 51.54 11.42
N SER A 18 -11.18 50.68 10.56
CA SER A 18 -11.92 49.55 9.98
C SER A 18 -12.07 48.51 11.09
N CYS A 19 -13.27 48.42 11.68
CA CYS A 19 -13.68 47.18 12.34
C CYS A 19 -13.87 46.15 11.23
N ASP A 20 -12.96 45.18 11.13
CA ASP A 20 -13.33 43.91 10.50
C ASP A 20 -14.33 43.24 11.45
N ASP A 21 -15.58 43.15 10.99
CA ASP A 21 -16.58 42.33 11.63
C ASP A 21 -16.01 40.92 11.78
N LYS A 22 -15.97 40.47 13.03
CA LYS A 22 -15.74 39.07 13.37
C LYS A 22 -16.98 38.31 12.92
N ASP A 23 -17.06 38.06 11.63
CA ASP A 23 -17.97 37.06 11.10
C ASP A 23 -17.55 35.73 11.69
N ASP A 24 -18.47 35.17 12.48
CA ASP A 24 -18.55 33.78 12.86
C ASP A 24 -18.38 32.92 11.59
N LYS A 25 -17.12 32.62 11.24
CA LYS A 25 -16.84 31.37 10.56
C LYS A 25 -17.22 30.32 11.58
N GLU A 26 -18.42 29.74 11.41
CA GLU A 26 -18.66 28.39 11.89
C GLU A 26 -17.38 27.63 11.62
N VAL A 27 -16.72 27.18 12.68
CA VAL A 27 -15.63 26.23 12.56
C VAL A 27 -16.29 25.03 11.94
N VAL A 28 -16.23 24.91 10.61
CA VAL A 28 -16.51 23.68 9.90
C VAL A 28 -15.48 22.73 10.47
N GLN A 29 -15.88 21.99 11.48
CA GLN A 29 -15.05 20.94 12.04
C GLN A 29 -14.87 19.95 10.88
N ASP A 30 -13.65 19.87 10.35
CA ASP A 30 -13.33 18.89 9.32
C ASP A 30 -13.84 17.54 9.82
N GLU A 31 -14.73 16.93 9.02
CA GLU A 31 -15.37 15.69 9.41
C GLU A 31 -14.28 14.65 9.71
N PRO A 32 -14.30 13.98 10.88
CA PRO A 32 -13.27 13.04 11.26
C PRO A 32 -13.16 11.89 10.25
N GLN A 33 -11.93 11.62 9.83
CA GLN A 33 -11.60 10.63 8.80
C GLN A 33 -10.87 9.43 9.40
N LEU A 34 -11.19 8.23 8.90
CA LEU A 34 -10.29 7.09 8.94
C LEU A 34 -9.29 7.26 7.79
N ILE A 35 -8.03 7.38 8.13
CA ILE A 35 -6.92 7.50 7.18
C ILE A 35 -6.14 6.21 7.21
N VAL A 36 -5.95 5.58 6.05
CA VAL A 36 -5.14 4.35 5.93
C VAL A 36 -3.87 4.65 5.15
N LYS A 37 -2.73 4.23 5.70
CA LYS A 37 -1.40 4.37 5.10
C LYS A 37 -0.66 3.03 5.12
N PHE A 38 0.30 2.86 4.23
CA PHE A 38 1.20 1.70 4.22
C PHE A 38 2.57 2.07 4.78
N LYS A 39 3.22 1.09 5.40
CA LYS A 39 4.64 1.13 5.79
C LYS A 39 5.31 -0.17 5.34
N PHE A 40 6.54 -0.09 4.83
CA PHE A 40 7.35 -1.22 4.42
C PHE A 40 8.47 -1.42 5.44
N ASN A 41 8.37 -2.48 6.23
CA ASN A 41 9.25 -2.67 7.38
C ASN A 41 10.27 -3.80 7.12
N PRO A 42 11.57 -3.47 6.93
CA PRO A 42 12.61 -4.47 6.70
C PRO A 42 12.99 -5.25 7.97
N ASN A 43 12.57 -4.78 9.15
CA ASN A 43 12.88 -5.40 10.44
C ASN A 43 11.68 -6.13 11.05
N GLN A 44 10.51 -6.07 10.40
CA GLN A 44 9.36 -6.85 10.83
C GLN A 44 9.65 -8.34 10.62
N GLU A 45 9.10 -9.18 11.49
CA GLU A 45 9.30 -10.62 11.39
C GLU A 45 8.86 -11.14 10.02
N ARG A 46 9.63 -12.10 9.49
CA ARG A 46 9.32 -12.80 8.26
C ARG A 46 8.41 -13.98 8.60
N LEU A 47 7.15 -13.93 8.17
CA LEU A 47 6.14 -14.95 8.45
C LEU A 47 5.89 -15.86 7.26
N ASP A 48 5.46 -17.09 7.51
CA ASP A 48 4.90 -18.01 6.51
C ASP A 48 3.39 -17.76 6.25
N ASN A 49 2.78 -18.62 5.44
CA ASN A 49 1.34 -18.53 5.11
C ASN A 49 0.41 -18.70 6.32
N PHE A 50 0.87 -19.30 7.42
CA PHE A 50 0.10 -19.48 8.65
C PHE A 50 0.40 -18.39 9.69
N GLY A 51 1.16 -17.36 9.32
CA GLY A 51 1.54 -16.29 10.23
C GLY A 51 2.57 -16.69 11.28
N GLN A 52 3.33 -17.76 11.05
CA GLN A 52 4.41 -18.21 11.95
C GLN A 52 5.77 -17.71 11.45
N PRO A 53 6.77 -17.51 12.33
CA PRO A 53 8.12 -17.14 11.92
C PRO A 53 8.69 -18.13 10.89
N SER A 54 9.35 -17.61 9.86
CA SER A 54 9.83 -18.39 8.73
C SER A 54 11.28 -18.09 8.42
N THR A 55 12.09 -19.14 8.31
CA THR A 55 13.49 -19.07 7.89
C THR A 55 13.64 -19.26 6.38
N ILE A 56 14.77 -18.86 5.83
CA ILE A 56 15.14 -19.15 4.44
C ILE A 56 15.55 -20.63 4.37
N PRO A 57 14.97 -21.44 3.45
CA PRO A 57 15.34 -22.85 3.30
C PRO A 57 16.82 -23.04 2.88
N THR A 58 17.37 -24.23 3.13
CA THR A 58 18.70 -24.59 2.61
C THR A 58 18.68 -24.66 1.08
N GLY A 59 19.70 -24.08 0.43
CA GLY A 59 19.78 -23.98 -1.03
C GLY A 59 19.01 -22.78 -1.60
N HIS A 60 18.48 -21.92 -0.73
CA HIS A 60 17.79 -20.69 -1.12
C HIS A 60 18.55 -19.49 -0.53
N ALA A 61 18.44 -18.36 -1.21
CA ALA A 61 18.84 -17.07 -0.69
C ALA A 61 17.68 -16.07 -0.84
N ALA A 62 17.77 -14.99 -0.07
CA ALA A 62 16.78 -13.92 -0.13
C ALA A 62 17.43 -12.56 0.12
N GLN A 63 16.75 -11.52 -0.35
CA GLN A 63 17.11 -10.14 -0.07
C GLN A 63 15.88 -9.36 0.39
N THR A 64 16.13 -8.31 1.18
CA THR A 64 15.12 -7.31 1.55
C THR A 64 15.07 -6.24 0.46
N PRO A 65 14.06 -6.23 -0.42
CA PRO A 65 13.95 -5.25 -1.48
C PRO A 65 13.61 -3.85 -0.93
N ILE A 66 13.92 -2.81 -1.71
CA ILE A 66 13.61 -1.42 -1.37
C ILE A 66 12.29 -1.03 -2.05
N PHE A 67 11.19 -1.02 -1.30
CA PHE A 67 9.87 -0.72 -1.84
C PHE A 67 9.72 0.76 -2.24
N ASN A 68 9.18 0.95 -3.44
CA ASN A 68 8.85 2.25 -4.00
C ASN A 68 7.34 2.52 -3.87
N LYS A 69 6.50 1.53 -4.25
CA LYS A 69 5.04 1.68 -4.32
C LYS A 69 4.29 0.38 -4.03
N ILE A 70 3.04 0.51 -3.61
CA ILE A 70 2.11 -0.59 -3.36
C ILE A 70 0.71 -0.23 -3.87
N SER A 71 -0.09 -1.24 -4.19
CA SER A 71 -1.52 -1.12 -4.37
C SER A 71 -2.25 -2.28 -3.70
N SER A 72 -3.49 -2.02 -3.31
CA SER A 72 -4.44 -3.01 -2.81
C SER A 72 -5.66 -3.02 -3.73
N HIS A 73 -6.30 -4.18 -3.86
CA HIS A 73 -7.62 -4.32 -4.48
C HIS A 73 -8.75 -4.37 -3.45
N TYR A 74 -8.45 -4.74 -2.21
CA TYR A 74 -9.47 -4.92 -1.19
C TYR A 74 -8.89 -4.67 0.19
N LEU A 75 -9.64 -3.98 1.05
CA LEU A 75 -9.29 -3.78 2.44
C LEU A 75 -10.56 -3.85 3.30
N GLU A 76 -10.49 -4.65 4.36
CA GLU A 76 -11.52 -4.68 5.41
C GLU A 76 -10.91 -4.74 6.80
N PHE A 77 -11.70 -4.34 7.80
CA PHE A 77 -11.45 -4.64 9.19
C PHE A 77 -12.43 -5.71 9.69
N ALA A 78 -11.90 -6.75 10.31
CA ALA A 78 -12.65 -7.88 10.85
C ALA A 78 -12.76 -7.77 12.38
N GLN A 79 -13.95 -8.05 12.91
CA GLN A 79 -14.26 -7.92 14.33
C GLN A 79 -13.44 -8.91 15.15
N ASN A 80 -13.34 -10.17 14.71
CA ASN A 80 -12.59 -11.22 15.38
C ASN A 80 -12.13 -12.30 14.38
N ALA A 81 -11.42 -13.33 14.87
CA ALA A 81 -10.86 -14.40 14.06
C ALA A 81 -11.91 -15.29 13.34
N MET A 82 -13.19 -15.22 13.71
CA MET A 82 -14.29 -15.95 13.07
C MET A 82 -14.99 -15.15 11.95
N THR A 83 -14.74 -13.84 11.85
CA THR A 83 -15.31 -13.00 10.78
C THR A 83 -14.78 -13.48 9.43
N GLN A 84 -15.66 -13.92 8.53
CA GLN A 84 -15.27 -14.36 7.19
C GLN A 84 -14.94 -13.16 6.29
N ILE A 85 -14.20 -13.39 5.19
CA ILE A 85 -13.94 -12.30 4.23
C ILE A 85 -15.26 -11.75 3.73
N GLY A 86 -15.39 -10.42 3.76
CA GLY A 86 -16.59 -9.73 3.27
C GLY A 86 -17.65 -9.49 4.34
N ASP A 87 -17.53 -10.14 5.50
CA ASP A 87 -18.43 -9.92 6.65
C ASP A 87 -17.90 -8.83 7.61
N GLY A 88 -16.68 -8.35 7.37
CA GLY A 88 -16.08 -7.24 8.12
C GLY A 88 -16.57 -5.86 7.65
N ALA A 89 -15.98 -4.82 8.21
CA ALA A 89 -16.12 -3.46 7.69
C ALA A 89 -15.26 -3.31 6.43
N ILE A 90 -15.89 -3.46 5.26
CA ILE A 90 -15.23 -3.26 3.97
C ILE A 90 -14.95 -1.77 3.78
N LEU A 91 -13.66 -1.42 3.66
CA LEU A 91 -13.20 -0.05 3.49
C LEU A 91 -12.91 0.28 2.02
N TYR A 92 -12.52 -0.74 1.26
CA TYR A 92 -12.14 -0.56 -0.14
C TYR A 92 -12.38 -1.83 -0.94
N HIS A 93 -12.90 -1.62 -2.15
CA HIS A 93 -12.96 -2.61 -3.22
C HIS A 93 -12.53 -1.89 -4.50
N GLY A 94 -11.50 -2.40 -5.15
CA GLY A 94 -10.99 -1.90 -6.42
C GLY A 94 -11.99 -2.10 -7.55
N MET A 95 -11.77 -1.37 -8.65
CA MET A 95 -12.58 -1.54 -9.85
C MET A 95 -12.18 -2.82 -10.57
N GLU A 96 -13.15 -3.53 -11.10
CA GLU A 96 -12.96 -4.69 -11.94
C GLU A 96 -13.47 -4.43 -13.36
N THR A 97 -13.00 -5.23 -14.32
CA THR A 97 -13.35 -5.12 -15.73
C THR A 97 -13.41 -6.49 -16.39
N ASN A 98 -14.18 -6.58 -17.47
CA ASN A 98 -14.27 -7.78 -18.31
C ASN A 98 -13.66 -7.54 -19.70
N VAL A 99 -12.91 -6.44 -19.90
CA VAL A 99 -12.31 -6.08 -21.20
C VAL A 99 -11.39 -7.19 -21.72
N GLY A 100 -10.62 -7.84 -20.84
CA GLY A 100 -9.78 -9.00 -21.20
C GLY A 100 -10.52 -10.33 -21.28
N GLY A 101 -11.86 -10.34 -21.30
CA GLY A 101 -12.70 -11.53 -21.29
C GLY A 101 -13.22 -11.86 -19.88
N ALA A 102 -12.45 -12.62 -19.11
CA ALA A 102 -12.80 -12.92 -17.72
C ALA A 102 -12.73 -11.66 -16.84
N ASN A 103 -13.55 -11.61 -15.79
CA ASN A 103 -13.50 -10.54 -14.78
C ASN A 103 -12.11 -10.50 -14.13
N ALA A 104 -11.51 -9.32 -14.12
CA ALA A 104 -10.18 -9.06 -13.60
C ALA A 104 -10.11 -7.65 -12.99
N PHE A 105 -9.13 -7.40 -12.13
CA PHE A 105 -8.89 -6.08 -11.55
C PHE A 105 -8.51 -5.10 -12.66
N ASP A 106 -9.13 -3.92 -12.71
CA ASP A 106 -8.77 -2.89 -13.68
C ASP A 106 -7.56 -2.11 -13.16
N PHE A 107 -6.37 -2.47 -13.63
CA PHE A 107 -5.13 -1.82 -13.17
C PHE A 107 -5.11 -0.32 -13.49
N SER A 108 -5.80 0.13 -14.53
CA SER A 108 -5.86 1.55 -14.88
C SER A 108 -6.59 2.41 -13.84
N LYS A 109 -7.33 1.76 -12.93
CA LYS A 109 -8.07 2.38 -11.81
C LYS A 109 -7.43 2.08 -10.45
N ALA A 110 -6.30 1.38 -10.43
CA ALA A 110 -5.62 1.03 -9.19
C ALA A 110 -5.13 2.30 -8.46
N LYS A 111 -5.34 2.33 -7.14
CA LYS A 111 -4.73 3.33 -6.27
C LYS A 111 -3.32 2.87 -5.92
N ILE A 112 -2.30 3.56 -6.41
CA ILE A 112 -0.90 3.22 -6.19
C ILE A 112 -0.27 4.30 -5.33
N VAL A 113 0.30 3.92 -4.19
CA VAL A 113 0.87 4.86 -3.21
C VAL A 113 2.25 4.40 -2.74
N GLY A 114 3.08 5.35 -2.33
CA GLY A 114 4.33 5.11 -1.62
C GLY A 114 4.15 4.89 -0.12
N GLU A 115 5.26 4.71 0.59
CA GLU A 115 5.26 4.62 2.04
C GLU A 115 4.76 5.94 2.68
N GLY A 116 3.88 5.83 3.67
CA GLY A 116 3.35 6.98 4.42
C GLY A 116 2.33 7.84 3.67
N GLU A 117 2.15 7.63 2.37
CA GLU A 117 1.12 8.28 1.57
C GLU A 117 -0.27 7.75 1.94
N VAL A 118 -1.27 8.64 1.84
CA VAL A 118 -2.67 8.30 2.14
C VAL A 118 -3.24 7.39 1.05
N PHE A 119 -3.54 6.15 1.42
CA PHE A 119 -4.22 5.19 0.54
C PHE A 119 -5.73 5.41 0.54
N LEU A 120 -6.32 5.56 1.73
CA LEU A 120 -7.75 5.83 1.93
C LEU A 120 -7.93 6.99 2.91
N SER A 121 -8.94 7.81 2.64
CA SER A 121 -9.53 8.75 3.59
C SER A 121 -11.04 8.54 3.51
N ILE A 122 -11.64 8.05 4.60
CA ILE A 122 -13.06 7.70 4.65
C ILE A 122 -13.68 8.43 5.84
N PRO A 123 -14.79 9.17 5.68
CA PRO A 123 -15.51 9.71 6.82
C PRO A 123 -15.87 8.61 7.81
N ILE A 124 -15.50 8.76 9.08
CA ILE A 124 -15.68 7.69 10.07
C ILE A 124 -17.15 7.29 10.23
N LYS A 125 -18.09 8.24 10.03
CA LYS A 125 -19.54 7.97 10.02
C LYS A 125 -19.98 6.92 8.99
N ASN A 126 -19.19 6.68 7.94
CA ASN A 126 -19.48 5.69 6.90
C ASN A 126 -18.96 4.30 7.26
N ILE A 127 -18.30 4.16 8.41
CA ILE A 127 -17.75 2.90 8.90
C ILE A 127 -18.65 2.41 10.02
N THR A 128 -18.96 1.12 9.99
CA THR A 128 -19.80 0.50 11.02
C THR A 128 -19.10 0.63 12.38
N PRO A 129 -19.76 1.18 13.42
CA PRO A 129 -19.20 1.18 14.77
C PRO A 129 -18.96 -0.24 15.27
N GLY A 130 -17.84 -0.46 15.96
CA GLY A 130 -17.44 -1.78 16.43
C GLY A 130 -16.02 -1.82 16.97
N SER A 131 -15.63 -2.99 17.48
CA SER A 131 -14.25 -3.32 17.83
C SER A 131 -13.71 -4.28 16.79
N TYR A 132 -12.55 -3.96 16.22
CA TYR A 132 -11.90 -4.70 15.15
C TYR A 132 -10.55 -5.23 15.61
N GLU A 133 -10.41 -6.54 15.65
CA GLU A 133 -9.16 -7.22 16.01
C GLU A 133 -8.20 -7.37 14.81
N TRP A 134 -8.72 -7.40 13.59
CA TRP A 134 -7.96 -7.80 12.41
C TRP A 134 -8.09 -6.80 11.26
N ALA A 135 -6.99 -6.59 10.54
CA ALA A 135 -6.99 -5.96 9.22
C ALA A 135 -6.69 -7.03 8.15
N ARG A 136 -7.43 -6.99 7.04
CA ARG A 136 -7.26 -7.91 5.92
C ARG A 136 -7.15 -7.12 4.63
N CYS A 137 -6.04 -7.28 3.93
CA CYS A 137 -5.69 -6.46 2.78
C CYS A 137 -5.31 -7.35 1.59
N SER A 138 -6.12 -7.36 0.52
CA SER A 138 -5.75 -7.97 -0.76
C SER A 138 -4.82 -7.03 -1.51
N LEU A 139 -3.56 -7.42 -1.63
CA LEU A 139 -2.59 -6.65 -2.40
C LEU A 139 -2.69 -7.02 -3.88
N SER A 140 -2.58 -6.00 -4.74
CA SER A 140 -2.73 -6.15 -6.19
C SER A 140 -1.43 -5.90 -6.93
N TYR A 141 -0.59 -4.99 -6.43
CA TYR A 141 0.63 -4.53 -7.09
C TYR A 141 1.71 -4.14 -6.08
N GLN A 142 2.96 -4.42 -6.44
CA GLN A 142 4.16 -4.03 -5.70
C GLN A 142 5.21 -3.50 -6.68
N ASP A 143 5.94 -2.47 -6.28
CA ASP A 143 7.07 -1.92 -7.05
C ASP A 143 8.24 -1.70 -6.10
N TYR A 144 9.38 -2.33 -6.38
CA TYR A 144 10.53 -2.29 -5.51
C TYR A 144 11.84 -2.52 -6.24
N ASN A 145 12.96 -2.11 -5.64
CA ASN A 145 14.29 -2.30 -6.19
C ASN A 145 14.94 -3.55 -5.60
N ILE A 146 15.64 -4.29 -6.46
CA ILE A 146 16.46 -5.46 -6.12
C ILE A 146 17.86 -5.31 -6.68
N LYS A 147 18.79 -6.07 -6.10
CA LYS A 147 20.11 -6.31 -6.64
C LYS A 147 20.12 -7.57 -7.49
N VAL A 148 20.77 -7.49 -8.64
CA VAL A 148 20.95 -8.59 -9.59
C VAL A 148 22.42 -8.68 -9.96
N LEU A 149 23.02 -9.85 -9.79
CA LEU A 149 24.37 -10.15 -10.25
C LEU A 149 24.31 -10.60 -11.71
N SER A 150 25.27 -10.13 -12.52
CA SER A 150 25.52 -10.72 -13.83
C SER A 150 26.98 -10.51 -14.22
N ALA A 151 27.63 -11.57 -14.69
CA ALA A 151 29.04 -11.53 -15.13
C ALA A 151 29.98 -10.92 -14.07
N GLY A 152 29.74 -11.22 -12.79
CA GLY A 152 30.54 -10.74 -11.65
C GLY A 152 30.30 -9.28 -11.25
N THR A 153 29.34 -8.59 -11.87
CA THR A 153 28.96 -7.21 -11.53
C THR A 153 27.56 -7.16 -10.96
N GLU A 154 27.38 -6.46 -9.83
CA GLU A 154 26.07 -6.25 -9.22
C GLU A 154 25.41 -5.00 -9.78
N TYR A 155 24.15 -5.14 -10.19
CA TYR A 155 23.32 -4.08 -10.74
C TYR A 155 22.08 -3.86 -9.89
N ASN A 156 21.54 -2.65 -9.93
CA ASN A 156 20.23 -2.35 -9.38
C ASN A 156 19.18 -2.43 -10.49
N GLY A 157 18.04 -3.03 -10.17
CA GLY A 157 16.88 -3.04 -11.05
C GLY A 157 15.60 -2.82 -10.27
N THR A 158 14.56 -2.38 -10.96
CA THR A 158 13.23 -2.22 -10.40
C THR A 158 12.34 -3.35 -10.89
N LEU A 159 11.64 -3.99 -9.97
CA LEU A 159 10.70 -5.07 -10.22
C LEU A 159 9.29 -4.60 -9.88
N ALA A 160 8.41 -4.65 -10.86
CA ALA A 160 6.96 -4.51 -10.70
C ALA A 160 6.34 -5.91 -10.61
N SER A 161 5.60 -6.20 -9.55
CA SER A 161 4.98 -7.50 -9.30
C SER A 161 3.46 -7.35 -9.12
N PHE A 162 2.69 -8.08 -9.92
CA PHE A 162 1.23 -8.12 -9.88
C PHE A 162 0.80 -9.35 -9.09
N VAL A 163 0.45 -9.13 -7.83
CA VAL A 163 0.20 -10.22 -6.87
C VAL A 163 -1.29 -10.51 -6.66
N GLY A 164 -2.20 -9.74 -7.26
CA GLY A 164 -3.63 -10.04 -7.24
C GLY A 164 -4.01 -11.23 -8.13
N ARG A 165 -5.16 -11.88 -7.85
CA ARG A 165 -5.62 -13.11 -8.55
C ARG A 165 -5.63 -13.03 -10.07
N SER A 166 -6.12 -11.92 -10.62
CA SER A 166 -6.27 -11.67 -12.05
C SER A 166 -6.41 -10.17 -12.26
N THR A 167 -5.54 -9.59 -13.07
CA THR A 167 -5.46 -8.15 -13.31
C THR A 167 -5.44 -7.88 -14.81
N TYR A 168 -6.38 -7.07 -15.29
CA TYR A 168 -6.33 -6.53 -16.65
C TYR A 168 -5.36 -5.36 -16.69
N ILE A 169 -4.31 -5.49 -17.51
CA ILE A 169 -3.26 -4.49 -17.64
C ILE A 169 -3.28 -4.01 -19.08
N THR A 170 -3.53 -2.72 -19.29
CA THR A 170 -3.32 -2.07 -20.60
C THR A 170 -1.83 -1.81 -20.80
N SER A 171 -1.30 -0.88 -20.01
CA SER A 171 0.13 -0.60 -19.88
C SER A 171 0.44 -0.09 -18.47
N PHE A 172 1.73 -0.07 -18.12
CA PHE A 172 2.21 0.51 -16.88
C PHE A 172 3.66 0.95 -17.03
N THR A 173 4.11 1.81 -16.10
CA THR A 173 5.49 2.30 -16.05
C THR A 173 6.14 1.91 -14.73
N SER A 174 7.32 1.30 -14.81
CA SER A 174 8.14 0.94 -13.65
C SER A 174 9.62 0.98 -14.02
N GLY A 175 10.47 1.45 -13.11
CA GLY A 175 11.92 1.56 -13.34
C GLY A 175 12.33 2.44 -14.53
N GLY A 176 11.46 3.35 -14.97
CA GLY A 176 11.67 4.17 -16.17
C GLY A 176 11.28 3.51 -17.50
N TYR A 177 10.73 2.29 -17.46
CA TYR A 177 10.27 1.55 -18.63
C TYR A 177 8.76 1.51 -18.71
N THR A 178 8.22 1.55 -19.93
CA THR A 178 6.79 1.34 -20.19
C THR A 178 6.57 -0.06 -20.77
N TYR A 179 5.66 -0.81 -20.15
CA TYR A 179 5.28 -2.16 -20.56
C TYR A 179 3.86 -2.12 -21.12
N ASN A 180 3.69 -2.54 -22.36
CA ASN A 180 2.38 -2.67 -23.01
C ASN A 180 1.94 -4.14 -22.94
N VAL A 181 0.85 -4.42 -22.24
CA VAL A 181 0.38 -5.79 -21.96
C VAL A 181 -0.92 -6.09 -22.68
N ASN A 182 -1.91 -5.21 -22.56
CA ASN A 182 -3.26 -5.33 -23.12
C ASN A 182 -3.91 -6.71 -22.92
N ALA A 183 -3.80 -7.27 -21.72
CA ALA A 183 -4.29 -8.61 -21.40
C ALA A 183 -4.61 -8.76 -19.91
N ASN A 184 -5.44 -9.77 -19.59
CA ASN A 184 -5.53 -10.30 -18.25
C ASN A 184 -4.23 -11.03 -17.90
N LYS A 185 -3.73 -10.80 -16.69
CA LYS A 185 -2.57 -11.48 -16.11
C LYS A 185 -2.93 -12.08 -14.77
N ASP A 186 -2.52 -13.33 -14.58
CA ASP A 186 -2.72 -14.03 -13.32
C ASP A 186 -1.72 -13.55 -12.26
N GLN A 187 -2.00 -13.90 -11.00
CA GLN A 187 -1.09 -13.64 -9.89
C GLN A 187 0.34 -14.11 -10.24
N GLY A 188 1.31 -13.23 -10.01
CA GLY A 188 2.72 -13.49 -10.26
C GLY A 188 3.22 -12.98 -11.60
N PHE A 189 2.42 -12.25 -12.39
CA PHE A 189 2.97 -11.49 -13.51
C PHE A 189 3.93 -10.42 -12.98
N TRP A 190 5.08 -10.27 -13.63
CA TRP A 190 6.10 -9.33 -13.20
C TRP A 190 6.81 -8.68 -14.39
N ALA A 191 7.39 -7.51 -14.16
CA ALA A 191 8.26 -6.85 -15.10
C ALA A 191 9.48 -6.24 -14.40
N PHE A 192 10.64 -6.41 -15.01
CA PHE A 192 11.93 -5.99 -14.49
C PHE A 192 12.58 -4.98 -15.44
N GLY A 193 13.03 -3.85 -14.89
CA GLY A 193 13.83 -2.85 -15.59
C GLY A 193 15.18 -2.65 -14.93
N LEU A 194 16.26 -2.79 -15.68
CA LEU A 194 17.62 -2.54 -15.19
C LEU A 194 17.90 -1.04 -15.14
N GLN A 195 18.38 -0.54 -14.00
CA GLN A 195 18.61 0.89 -13.81
C GLN A 195 19.89 1.34 -14.53
N GLY A 196 19.79 2.42 -15.31
CA GLY A 196 20.93 3.01 -16.02
C GLY A 196 21.32 2.30 -17.32
N PHE A 197 20.55 1.29 -17.74
CA PHE A 197 20.73 0.58 -19.00
C PHE A 197 19.46 0.69 -19.85
N ASN A 198 19.49 0.17 -21.08
CA ASN A 198 18.29 0.00 -21.89
C ASN A 198 17.94 -1.50 -21.95
N PHE A 199 17.60 -2.06 -20.78
CA PHE A 199 17.26 -3.46 -20.65
C PHE A 199 16.05 -3.61 -19.72
N SER A 200 14.98 -4.16 -20.26
CA SER A 200 13.82 -4.58 -19.50
C SER A 200 13.27 -5.91 -20.02
N THR A 201 12.58 -6.63 -19.16
CA THR A 201 11.92 -7.89 -19.47
C THR A 201 10.68 -8.07 -18.60
N SER A 202 9.85 -9.05 -18.93
CA SER A 202 8.67 -9.40 -18.13
C SER A 202 8.43 -10.90 -18.19
N GLY A 203 7.72 -11.41 -17.19
CA GLY A 203 7.45 -12.83 -17.07
C GLY A 203 6.28 -13.13 -16.18
N GLN A 204 6.12 -14.41 -15.88
CA GLN A 204 5.05 -14.96 -15.05
C GLN A 204 5.69 -15.94 -14.08
N ALA A 205 5.51 -15.70 -12.78
CA ALA A 205 5.92 -16.66 -11.77
C ALA A 205 5.00 -17.90 -11.80
N PRO A 206 5.49 -19.08 -11.38
CA PRO A 206 4.66 -20.26 -11.20
C PRO A 206 3.52 -20.02 -10.21
N ALA A 207 2.42 -20.75 -10.37
CA ALA A 207 1.33 -20.70 -9.41
C ALA A 207 1.82 -21.08 -8.00
N GLY A 208 1.42 -20.31 -6.98
CA GLY A 208 1.84 -20.54 -5.60
C GLY A 208 3.18 -19.91 -5.19
N ALA A 209 3.89 -19.24 -6.10
CA ALA A 209 5.16 -18.54 -5.81
C ALA A 209 4.97 -17.20 -5.04
N THR A 210 3.84 -17.03 -4.35
CA THR A 210 3.56 -15.83 -3.53
C THR A 210 3.10 -16.29 -2.16
N THR A 211 3.91 -16.02 -1.13
CA THR A 211 3.49 -16.21 0.25
C THR A 211 2.49 -15.11 0.65
N VAL A 212 1.41 -15.52 1.30
CA VAL A 212 0.32 -14.65 1.78
C VAL A 212 -0.02 -15.04 3.22
N PRO A 213 0.53 -14.33 4.22
CA PRO A 213 0.29 -14.68 5.62
C PRO A 213 -1.17 -14.49 6.05
N ASN A 214 -1.76 -15.56 6.58
CA ASN A 214 -3.06 -15.56 7.23
C ASN A 214 -3.01 -16.31 8.58
N PRO A 215 -2.74 -15.61 9.70
CA PRO A 215 -2.69 -16.21 11.04
C PRO A 215 -4.00 -16.86 11.52
N ILE A 216 -5.14 -16.50 10.90
CA ILE A 216 -6.47 -17.02 11.25
C ILE A 216 -7.02 -17.99 10.20
N ASN A 217 -6.14 -18.62 9.40
CA ASN A 217 -6.57 -19.50 8.31
C ASN A 217 -7.46 -20.67 8.73
N SER A 218 -7.33 -21.16 9.98
CA SER A 218 -8.17 -22.26 10.50
C SER A 218 -9.61 -21.85 10.80
N THR A 219 -9.87 -20.57 11.04
CA THR A 219 -11.19 -20.04 11.41
C THR A 219 -11.80 -19.13 10.35
N SER A 220 -10.96 -18.43 9.59
CA SER A 220 -11.33 -17.52 8.51
C SER A 220 -10.31 -17.65 7.36
N PRO A 221 -10.44 -18.70 6.53
CA PRO A 221 -9.56 -18.91 5.39
C PRO A 221 -9.71 -17.79 4.35
N ILE A 222 -8.69 -17.62 3.51
CA ILE A 222 -8.69 -16.67 2.40
C ILE A 222 -8.88 -17.44 1.09
N PRO A 223 -9.56 -16.88 0.07
CA PRO A 223 -9.62 -17.49 -1.25
C PRO A 223 -8.20 -17.70 -1.81
N PRO A 224 -7.95 -18.82 -2.49
CA PRO A 224 -6.68 -19.05 -3.17
C PRO A 224 -6.33 -17.89 -4.12
N ASN A 225 -5.04 -17.56 -4.22
CA ASN A 225 -4.50 -16.52 -5.10
C ASN A 225 -5.05 -15.10 -4.84
N SER A 226 -5.73 -14.86 -3.72
CA SER A 226 -6.34 -13.55 -3.40
C SER A 226 -5.35 -12.51 -2.89
N CYS A 227 -4.15 -12.93 -2.47
CA CYS A 227 -3.16 -12.06 -1.83
C CYS A 227 -3.70 -11.26 -0.64
N VAL A 228 -4.68 -11.80 0.07
CA VAL A 228 -5.23 -11.22 1.29
C VAL A 228 -4.28 -11.49 2.46
N VAL A 229 -3.38 -10.55 2.73
CA VAL A 229 -2.56 -10.57 3.94
C VAL A 229 -3.41 -10.18 5.14
N THR A 230 -3.33 -10.95 6.22
CA THR A 230 -4.13 -10.74 7.43
C THR A 230 -3.22 -10.45 8.62
N GLY A 231 -3.52 -9.39 9.36
CA GLY A 231 -2.74 -8.94 10.51
C GLY A 231 -3.61 -8.57 11.69
N LYS A 232 -3.16 -8.90 12.89
CA LYS A 232 -3.85 -8.57 14.14
C LYS A 232 -3.40 -7.19 14.63
N PHE A 233 -4.35 -6.34 15.00
CA PHE A 233 -4.00 -5.13 15.73
C PHE A 233 -3.42 -5.47 17.11
N VAL A 234 -2.40 -4.73 17.55
CA VAL A 234 -1.85 -4.89 18.90
C VAL A 234 -2.91 -4.58 19.96
N ASN A 235 -3.64 -3.47 19.76
CA ASN A 235 -4.85 -3.12 20.49
C ASN A 235 -5.99 -3.04 19.48
N ASN A 236 -7.15 -3.60 19.78
CA ASN A 236 -8.29 -3.55 18.87
C ASN A 236 -8.59 -2.10 18.46
N LEU A 237 -8.82 -1.89 17.17
CA LEU A 237 -9.35 -0.62 16.69
C LEU A 237 -10.82 -0.52 17.11
N VAL A 238 -11.16 0.50 17.89
CA VAL A 238 -12.54 0.76 18.32
C VAL A 238 -13.07 1.98 17.57
N ILE A 239 -14.15 1.79 16.81
CA ILE A 239 -14.91 2.85 16.16
C ILE A 239 -16.25 2.98 16.88
N THR A 240 -16.53 4.16 17.39
CA THR A 240 -17.74 4.50 18.15
C THR A 240 -18.79 5.23 17.31
N GLY A 241 -18.37 5.90 16.23
CA GLY A 241 -19.20 6.79 15.43
C GLY A 241 -19.32 8.21 16.02
N ASN A 242 -18.65 8.49 17.15
CA ASN A 242 -18.63 9.78 17.83
C ASN A 242 -17.23 10.41 17.88
N GLU A 243 -16.33 9.94 17.02
CA GLU A 243 -14.99 10.47 16.92
C GLU A 243 -15.03 11.98 16.62
N THR A 244 -14.08 12.73 17.16
CA THR A 244 -13.91 14.17 16.89
C THR A 244 -12.58 14.48 16.23
N LYS A 245 -11.77 13.44 15.99
CA LYS A 245 -10.43 13.48 15.42
C LYS A 245 -10.27 12.33 14.44
N ASN A 246 -9.34 12.49 13.51
CA ASN A 246 -8.97 11.43 12.59
C ASN A 246 -8.38 10.23 13.34
N ILE A 247 -8.71 9.04 12.84
CA ILE A 247 -8.02 7.81 13.19
C ILE A 247 -7.06 7.49 12.04
N GLU A 248 -5.77 7.42 12.33
CA GLU A 248 -4.76 7.01 11.35
C GLU A 248 -4.39 5.54 11.58
N VAL A 249 -4.74 4.68 10.63
CA VAL A 249 -4.31 3.28 10.60
C VAL A 249 -3.10 3.14 9.69
N THR A 250 -2.01 2.61 10.23
CA THR A 250 -0.82 2.22 9.47
C THR A 250 -0.81 0.71 9.29
N LEU A 251 -0.78 0.26 8.04
CA LEU A 251 -0.59 -1.15 7.67
C LEU A 251 0.91 -1.39 7.46
N SER A 252 1.60 -1.91 8.48
CA SER A 252 3.03 -2.24 8.41
C SER A 252 3.21 -3.62 7.78
N LEU A 253 3.80 -3.63 6.59
CA LEU A 253 4.05 -4.81 5.78
C LEU A 253 5.50 -5.28 5.97
N SER A 254 5.70 -6.56 6.23
CA SER A 254 7.05 -7.13 6.32
C SER A 254 7.63 -7.33 4.92
N VAL A 255 8.74 -6.63 4.65
CA VAL A 255 9.54 -6.79 3.42
C VAL A 255 10.88 -7.48 3.71
N ASN A 256 11.05 -7.96 4.95
CA ASN A 256 12.23 -8.64 5.42
C ASN A 256 12.46 -9.94 4.64
N ASN A 257 13.51 -9.98 3.82
CA ASN A 257 13.87 -11.12 2.98
C ASN A 257 12.65 -11.67 2.21
N SER A 258 11.89 -10.75 1.61
CA SER A 258 10.64 -11.05 0.90
C SER A 258 10.84 -11.39 -0.58
N PHE A 259 12.06 -11.21 -1.10
CA PHE A 259 12.43 -11.65 -2.44
C PHE A 259 13.39 -12.85 -2.28
N GLU A 260 12.91 -14.06 -2.58
CA GLU A 260 13.61 -15.33 -2.37
C GLU A 260 13.78 -16.09 -3.68
N TRP A 261 14.94 -16.75 -3.85
CA TRP A 261 15.27 -17.57 -5.01
C TRP A 261 16.01 -18.84 -4.60
N GLU A 262 15.98 -19.84 -5.48
CA GLU A 262 16.83 -21.03 -5.41
C GLU A 262 18.24 -20.68 -5.92
N GLU A 263 19.26 -20.99 -5.12
CA GLU A 263 20.66 -20.74 -5.47
C GLU A 263 21.21 -21.84 -6.37
N VAL A 264 21.87 -21.42 -7.45
CA VAL A 264 22.78 -22.29 -8.21
C VAL A 264 24.19 -22.16 -7.64
N THR A 265 24.58 -20.94 -7.26
CA THR A 265 25.83 -20.65 -6.56
C THR A 265 25.49 -20.13 -5.16
N PRO A 266 25.98 -20.76 -4.06
CA PRO A 266 25.60 -20.38 -2.71
C PRO A 266 26.39 -19.15 -2.21
N ASP A 267 26.15 -17.98 -2.79
CA ASP A 267 26.84 -16.72 -2.49
C ASP A 267 25.92 -15.59 -1.98
N GLY A 268 24.61 -15.87 -1.87
CA GLY A 268 23.60 -14.94 -1.39
C GLY A 268 23.24 -13.85 -2.38
N LYS A 269 23.59 -13.97 -3.66
CA LYS A 269 23.32 -12.96 -4.70
C LYS A 269 22.46 -13.55 -5.81
N TYR A 270 21.43 -12.82 -6.18
CA TYR A 270 20.53 -13.26 -7.24
C TYR A 270 21.16 -13.09 -8.62
N GLU A 271 21.50 -14.20 -9.28
CA GLU A 271 22.07 -14.26 -10.63
C GLU A 271 21.15 -15.04 -11.60
N PRO A 272 20.14 -14.37 -12.22
CA PRO A 272 19.25 -15.04 -13.16
C PRO A 272 19.98 -15.56 -14.41
N SER A 273 21.14 -14.99 -14.77
CA SER A 273 21.91 -15.43 -15.94
C SER A 273 22.49 -16.84 -15.83
N ILE A 274 22.63 -17.39 -14.61
CA ILE A 274 23.09 -18.77 -14.40
C ILE A 274 21.94 -19.74 -14.10
N GLY A 275 20.69 -19.27 -14.18
CA GLY A 275 19.49 -20.09 -14.00
C GLY A 275 18.89 -20.08 -12.60
N GLU A 276 19.26 -19.12 -11.74
CA GLU A 276 18.57 -18.92 -10.46
C GLU A 276 17.14 -18.44 -10.69
N ASN A 277 16.18 -19.07 -10.02
CA ASN A 277 14.76 -18.79 -10.20
C ASN A 277 14.16 -18.27 -8.90
N VAL A 278 13.38 -17.21 -9.02
CA VAL A 278 12.59 -16.66 -7.90
C VAL A 278 11.53 -17.66 -7.49
N VAL A 279 11.44 -17.94 -6.19
CA VAL A 279 10.46 -18.84 -5.59
C VAL A 279 9.42 -18.12 -4.75
N ASP A 280 9.75 -16.93 -4.24
CA ASP A 280 8.81 -16.10 -3.50
C ASP A 280 9.06 -14.60 -3.70
N MET A 281 7.98 -13.88 -3.97
CA MET A 281 7.93 -12.40 -4.04
C MET A 281 6.79 -11.83 -3.19
N GLY A 282 6.22 -12.66 -2.31
CA GLY A 282 5.14 -12.29 -1.42
C GLY A 282 5.61 -11.45 -0.25
N LEU A 283 4.68 -10.67 0.31
CA LEU A 283 4.95 -9.98 1.56
C LEU A 283 4.92 -10.95 2.73
N ARG A 284 5.75 -10.68 3.73
CA ARG A 284 6.06 -11.63 4.78
C ARG A 284 5.36 -11.29 6.10
N GLY A 285 4.28 -10.54 6.05
CA GLY A 285 3.43 -10.26 7.22
C GLY A 285 2.76 -8.90 7.17
N LEU A 286 1.74 -8.73 8.02
CA LEU A 286 1.02 -7.47 8.24
C LEU A 286 0.87 -7.24 9.74
N ILE A 287 1.30 -6.08 10.22
CA ILE A 287 1.04 -5.58 11.57
C ILE A 287 0.32 -4.23 11.43
N PRO A 288 -0.99 -4.18 11.65
CA PRO A 288 -1.72 -2.93 11.66
C PRO A 288 -1.60 -2.23 13.03
N SER A 289 -1.52 -0.90 13.01
CA SER A 289 -1.50 -0.04 14.21
C SER A 289 -2.32 1.22 13.99
N HIS A 290 -2.77 1.85 15.06
CA HIS A 290 -3.50 3.12 15.00
C HIS A 290 -3.06 4.10 16.11
N ASN A 291 -3.44 5.37 15.98
CA ASN A 291 -3.23 6.42 16.99
C ASN A 291 -4.35 6.49 18.04
#